data_AF-A0A182MPF7-F1
#
_entry.id   AF-A0A182MPF7-F1
#
_cell.length_a   1.000
_cell.length_b   1.000
_cell.length_c   1.000
_cell.angle_alpha   90.00
_cell.angle_beta   90.00
_cell.angle_gamma   90.00
#
_symmetry.space_group_name_H-M   'P 1'
#
loop_
_entity.id
_entity.type
_entity.pdbx_description
1 polymer ?
#
loop_
_entity_poly.entity_id
_entity_poly.type
_entity_poly.pdbx_seq_one_letter_code
_entity_poly.pdbx_strand_id
1 'polypeptide(L)'
;LVSAIGDTYGPALLLHMLTSTIKLTLLAYQATKIDGVNVYGLTVIGYLCYALAQVFLFCIFGNRLIEESSSVMEAAYSCHWYDGSEEAKTFVQIVCQQCQKAMTISGAKFFTVSLDLFASVLGAVVTYFMVLVQLK
;
A
#
# COMPACT_ATOMS: atom_id res chain seq x y z
N LEU A 1 8.19 -8.70 -15.71
CA LEU A 1 6.72 -8.55 -15.58
C LEU A 1 6.35 -7.42 -14.62
N VAL A 2 6.75 -7.50 -13.34
CA VAL A 2 6.39 -6.49 -12.32
C VAL A 2 6.74 -5.05 -12.74
N SER A 3 7.94 -4.83 -13.29
CA SER A 3 8.33 -3.51 -13.82
C SER A 3 7.36 -3.00 -14.89
N ALA A 4 7.01 -3.84 -15.87
CA ALA A 4 6.08 -3.46 -16.94
C ALA A 4 4.67 -3.13 -16.40
N ILE A 5 4.19 -3.88 -15.40
CA ILE A 5 2.92 -3.57 -14.71
C ILE A 5 3.03 -2.22 -13.99
N GLY A 6 4.12 -1.98 -13.25
CA GLY A 6 4.36 -0.73 -12.54
C GLY A 6 4.45 0.48 -13.48
N ASP A 7 5.11 0.34 -14.63
CA ASP A 7 5.25 1.41 -15.63
C ASP A 7 3.91 1.71 -16.32
N THR A 8 3.10 0.68 -16.59
CA THR A 8 1.80 0.83 -17.27
C THR A 8 0.72 1.38 -16.32
N TYR A 9 0.63 0.84 -15.11
CA TYR A 9 -0.41 1.22 -14.13
C TYR A 9 0.01 2.37 -13.21
N GLY A 10 1.28 2.74 -13.17
CA GLY A 10 1.81 3.79 -12.29
C GLY A 10 1.04 5.11 -12.38
N PRO A 11 0.80 5.69 -13.57
CA PRO A 11 0.01 6.92 -13.71
C PRO A 11 -1.45 6.76 -13.25
N ALA A 12 -2.08 5.61 -13.52
CA ALA A 12 -3.43 5.33 -13.08
C ALA A 12 -3.53 5.20 -11.55
N LEU A 13 -2.53 4.56 -10.92
CA LEU A 13 -2.41 4.47 -9.46
C LEU A 13 -2.21 5.85 -8.83
N LEU A 14 -1.39 6.71 -9.43
CA LEU A 14 -1.21 8.09 -8.97
C LEU A 14 -2.54 8.84 -9.00
N LEU A 15 -3.29 8.76 -10.11
CA LEU A 15 -4.60 9.39 -10.23
C LEU A 15 -5.62 8.81 -9.23
N HIS A 16 -5.59 7.49 -9.02
CA HIS A 16 -6.44 6.83 -8.03
C HIS A 16 -6.14 7.32 -6.61
N MET A 17 -4.87 7.46 -6.22
CA MET A 17 -4.51 7.98 -4.91
C MET A 17 -4.88 9.46 -4.77
N LEU A 18 -4.67 10.29 -5.79
CA LEU A 18 -5.05 11.70 -5.75
C LEU A 18 -6.57 11.88 -5.59
N THR A 19 -7.36 11.14 -6.35
CA THR A 19 -8.83 11.16 -6.22
C THR A 19 -9.29 10.60 -4.88
N SER A 20 -8.60 9.59 -4.34
CA SER A 20 -8.90 9.04 -3.01
C SER A 20 -8.58 10.02 -1.88
N THR A 21 -7.47 10.74 -1.95
CA THR A 21 -7.14 11.81 -1.00
C THR A 21 -8.22 12.89 -0.98
N ILE A 22 -8.66 13.37 -2.15
CA ILE A 22 -9.73 14.38 -2.23
C ILE A 22 -11.05 13.83 -1.67
N LYS A 23 -11.42 12.59 -1.99
CA LYS A 23 -12.62 11.94 -1.42
C LYS A 23 -12.54 11.87 0.11
N LEU A 24 -11.40 11.44 0.65
CA LEU A 24 -11.21 11.25 2.09
C LEU A 24 -11.24 12.56 2.86
N THR A 25 -10.64 13.64 2.35
CA THR A 25 -10.71 14.96 3.01
C THR A 25 -12.13 15.52 3.03
N LEU A 26 -12.86 15.40 1.92
CA LEU A 26 -14.28 15.83 1.86
C LEU A 26 -15.15 14.99 2.79
N LEU A 27 -14.98 13.66 2.81
CA LEU A 27 -15.75 12.77 3.68
C LEU A 27 -15.42 12.99 5.16
N ALA A 28 -14.16 13.27 5.51
CA ALA A 28 -13.78 13.65 6.87
C ALA A 28 -14.51 14.93 7.31
N TYR A 29 -14.62 15.94 6.44
CA TYR A 29 -15.41 17.12 6.74
C TYR A 29 -16.91 16.81 6.91
N GLN A 30 -17.50 15.99 6.03
CA GLN A 30 -18.91 15.56 6.19
C GLN A 30 -19.12 14.78 7.49
N ALA A 31 -18.14 13.97 7.91
CA ALA A 31 -18.22 13.21 9.16
C ALA A 31 -18.33 14.13 10.39
N THR A 32 -17.77 15.34 10.36
CA THR A 32 -17.93 16.30 11.46
C THR A 32 -19.36 16.82 11.63
N LYS A 33 -20.21 16.68 10.60
CA LYS A 33 -21.62 17.13 10.60
C LYS A 33 -22.59 16.06 11.08
N ILE A 34 -22.10 14.85 11.36
CA ILE A 34 -22.93 13.78 11.89
C ILE A 34 -23.38 14.15 13.30
N ASP A 35 -24.68 14.24 13.48
CA ASP A 35 -25.37 14.60 14.72
C ASP A 35 -26.00 13.38 15.44
N GLY A 36 -26.14 12.26 14.73
CA GLY A 36 -26.65 11.01 15.28
C GLY A 36 -26.67 9.88 14.25
N VAL A 37 -27.29 8.75 14.64
CA VAL A 37 -27.46 7.59 13.74
C VAL A 37 -28.67 7.83 12.85
N ASN A 38 -28.43 8.44 11.69
CA ASN A 38 -29.44 8.70 10.66
C ASN A 38 -28.92 8.27 9.26
N VAL A 39 -29.78 8.39 8.25
CA VAL A 39 -29.45 8.00 6.87
C VAL A 39 -28.21 8.75 6.36
N TYR A 40 -28.06 10.03 6.72
CA TYR A 40 -26.90 10.83 6.35
C TYR A 40 -25.61 10.28 6.98
N GLY A 41 -25.59 10.06 8.30
CA GLY A 41 -24.43 9.51 9.01
C GLY A 41 -24.02 8.14 8.49
N LEU A 42 -24.98 7.23 8.26
CA LEU A 42 -24.72 5.92 7.67
C LEU A 42 -24.14 6.03 6.25
N THR A 43 -24.63 6.98 5.45
CA THR A 43 -24.13 7.22 4.09
C THR A 43 -22.70 7.74 4.11
N VAL A 44 -22.38 8.71 4.97
CA VAL A 44 -21.03 9.28 5.10
C VAL A 44 -20.04 8.21 5.57
N ILE A 45 -20.39 7.44 6.61
CA ILE A 45 -19.55 6.35 7.12
C ILE A 45 -19.36 5.28 6.04
N GLY A 46 -20.43 4.89 5.34
CA GLY A 46 -20.37 3.91 4.25
C GLY A 46 -19.41 4.32 3.14
N TYR A 47 -19.48 5.58 2.68
CA TYR A 47 -18.54 6.11 1.68
C TYR A 47 -17.11 6.22 2.21
N LEU A 48 -16.92 6.57 3.48
CA LEU A 48 -15.59 6.62 4.11
C LEU A 48 -14.96 5.22 4.14
N CYS A 49 -15.71 4.22 4.59
CA CYS A 49 -15.28 2.82 4.59
C CYS A 49 -14.97 2.33 3.18
N TYR A 50 -15.81 2.65 2.20
CA TYR A 50 -15.59 2.28 0.80
C TYR A 50 -14.31 2.92 0.24
N ALA A 51 -14.09 4.22 0.47
CA ALA A 51 -12.91 4.92 0.01
C ALA A 51 -11.62 4.36 0.64
N LEU A 52 -11.63 4.09 1.95
CA LEU A 52 -10.50 3.46 2.65
C LEU A 52 -10.26 2.03 2.14
N ALA A 53 -11.32 1.26 1.90
CA ALA A 53 -11.21 -0.10 1.37
C ALA A 53 -10.58 -0.13 -0.02
N GLN A 54 -10.90 0.82 -0.90
CA GLN A 54 -10.25 0.94 -2.20
C GLN A 54 -8.73 1.11 -2.07
N VAL A 55 -8.27 2.06 -1.23
CA VAL A 55 -6.84 2.30 -0.99
C VAL A 55 -6.20 1.06 -0.35
N PHE A 56 -6.87 0.47 0.64
CA PHE A 56 -6.41 -0.72 1.35
C PHE A 56 -6.19 -1.91 0.41
N LEU A 57 -7.10 -2.14 -0.54
CA LEU A 57 -6.98 -3.22 -1.52
C LEU A 57 -5.74 -3.08 -2.41
N PHE A 58 -5.37 -1.87 -2.83
CA PHE A 58 -4.12 -1.68 -3.56
C PHE A 58 -2.91 -1.93 -2.65
N CYS A 59 -2.93 -1.38 -1.44
CA CYS A 59 -1.86 -1.49 -0.48
C CYS A 59 -1.60 -2.93 0.00
N ILE A 60 -2.64 -3.75 0.18
CA ILE A 60 -2.48 -5.15 0.61
C ILE A 60 -1.79 -5.99 -0.47
N PHE A 61 -2.17 -5.83 -1.74
CA PHE A 61 -1.53 -6.56 -2.83
C PHE A 61 -0.12 -6.04 -3.13
N GLY A 62 0.09 -4.73 -3.02
CA GLY A 62 1.44 -4.14 -3.12
C GLY A 62 2.37 -4.63 -2.01
N ASN A 63 1.87 -4.70 -0.77
CA ASN A 63 2.63 -5.20 0.36
C ASN A 63 2.92 -6.70 0.25
N ARG A 64 1.92 -7.50 -0.15
CA ARG A 64 2.12 -8.93 -0.38
C ARG A 64 3.17 -9.19 -1.45
N LEU A 65 3.21 -8.39 -2.52
CA LEU A 65 4.27 -8.49 -3.52
C LEU A 65 5.66 -8.22 -2.91
N ILE A 66 5.76 -7.22 -2.03
CA ILE A 66 7.01 -6.91 -1.33
C ILE A 66 7.43 -8.10 -0.47
N GLU A 67 6.54 -8.59 0.39
CA GLU A 67 6.78 -9.73 1.30
C GLU A 67 7.18 -11.00 0.54
N GLU A 68 6.43 -11.39 -0.48
CA GLU A 68 6.70 -12.58 -1.29
C GLU A 68 8.00 -12.45 -2.09
N SER A 69 8.35 -11.24 -2.56
CA SER A 69 9.63 -11.04 -3.25
C SER A 69 10.83 -11.13 -2.31
N SER A 70 10.67 -10.72 -1.05
CA SER A 70 11.70 -10.84 -0.02
C SER A 70 11.83 -12.27 0.51
N SER A 71 10.74 -13.04 0.59
CA SER A 71 10.75 -14.43 1.08
C SER A 71 11.58 -15.36 0.19
N VAL A 72 11.73 -15.04 -1.11
CA VAL A 72 12.61 -15.80 -2.04
C VAL A 72 14.05 -15.86 -1.53
N MET A 73 14.57 -14.76 -0.97
CA MET A 73 15.92 -14.73 -0.41
C MET A 73 16.06 -15.70 0.76
N GLU A 74 15.08 -15.69 1.67
CA GLU A 74 15.07 -16.55 2.85
C GLU A 74 14.96 -18.03 2.44
N ALA A 75 14.11 -18.34 1.46
CA ALA A 75 13.96 -19.67 0.92
C ALA A 75 15.24 -20.17 0.22
N ALA A 76 15.89 -19.31 -0.58
CA ALA A 76 17.15 -19.62 -1.23
C ALA A 76 18.27 -19.89 -0.22
N TYR A 77 18.33 -19.11 0.86
CA TYR A 77 19.33 -19.30 1.92
C TYR A 77 19.09 -20.56 2.75
N SER A 78 17.83 -20.97 2.91
CA SER A 78 17.42 -22.11 3.74
C SER A 78 17.63 -23.48 3.06
N CYS A 79 18.03 -23.52 1.80
CA CYS A 79 18.39 -24.79 1.15
C CYS A 79 19.77 -25.31 1.59
N HIS A 80 20.07 -26.59 1.33
CA HIS A 80 21.38 -27.19 1.63
C HIS A 80 22.46 -26.78 0.62
N TRP A 81 22.59 -25.47 0.35
CA TRP A 81 23.52 -24.93 -0.66
C TRP A 81 24.99 -25.17 -0.30
N TYR A 82 25.31 -25.32 0.99
CA TYR A 82 26.66 -25.56 1.50
C TYR A 82 27.19 -26.95 1.15
N ASP A 83 26.30 -27.94 1.00
CA ASP A 83 26.62 -29.31 0.55
C ASP A 83 26.56 -29.45 -0.99
N GLY A 84 26.22 -28.38 -1.70
CA GLY A 84 26.12 -28.34 -3.16
C GLY A 84 27.45 -28.11 -3.87
N SER A 85 27.42 -28.15 -5.21
CA SER A 85 28.55 -27.77 -6.06
C SER A 85 28.91 -26.29 -5.90
N GLU A 86 30.11 -25.89 -6.31
CA GLU A 86 30.51 -24.47 -6.35
C GLU A 86 29.59 -23.62 -7.22
N GLU A 87 29.02 -24.21 -8.28
CA GLU A 87 27.98 -23.57 -9.11
C GLU A 87 26.71 -23.29 -8.30
N ALA A 88 26.26 -24.24 -7.47
CA ALA A 88 25.09 -24.06 -6.61
C ALA A 88 25.30 -22.97 -5.55
N LYS A 89 26.50 -22.93 -4.93
CA LYS A 89 26.88 -21.88 -3.98
C LYS A 89 26.86 -20.50 -4.64
N THR A 90 27.46 -20.39 -5.82
CA THR A 90 27.49 -19.14 -6.60
C THR A 90 26.09 -18.71 -7.02
N PHE A 91 25.24 -19.66 -7.44
CA PHE A 91 23.85 -19.39 -7.80
C PHE A 91 23.06 -18.80 -6.63
N VAL A 92 23.13 -19.41 -5.44
CA VAL A 92 22.43 -18.91 -4.26
C VAL A 92 22.92 -17.52 -3.85
N GLN A 93 24.23 -17.26 -3.95
CA GLN A 93 24.78 -15.91 -3.71
C GLN A 93 24.17 -14.87 -4.66
N ILE A 94 24.08 -15.17 -5.95
CA ILE A 94 23.50 -14.27 -6.95
C ILE A 94 22.00 -14.05 -6.66
N VAL A 95 21.24 -15.11 -6.37
CA VAL A 95 19.82 -15.02 -6.04
C VAL A 95 19.61 -14.15 -4.81
N CYS A 96 20.35 -14.38 -3.74
CA CYS A 96 20.27 -13.56 -2.52
C CYS A 96 20.59 -12.09 -2.79
N GLN A 97 21.64 -11.80 -3.56
CA GLN A 97 21.99 -10.42 -3.94
C GLN A 97 20.88 -9.72 -4.73
N GLN A 98 20.20 -10.43 -5.63
CA GLN A 98 19.09 -9.86 -6.40
C GLN A 98 17.84 -9.66 -5.55
N CYS A 99 17.53 -10.61 -4.67
CA CYS A 99 16.34 -10.58 -3.81
C CYS A 99 16.48 -9.66 -2.59
N GLN A 100 17.69 -9.17 -2.27
CA GLN A 100 17.90 -8.14 -1.24
C GLN A 100 17.07 -6.88 -1.48
N LYS A 101 16.81 -6.54 -2.74
CA LYS A 101 15.90 -5.46 -3.10
C LYS A 101 14.53 -6.05 -3.46
N ALA A 102 13.58 -5.90 -2.55
CA ALA A 102 12.20 -6.31 -2.77
C ALA A 102 11.61 -5.67 -4.04
N MET A 103 10.76 -6.43 -4.73
CA MET A 103 10.00 -5.93 -5.87
C MET A 103 8.85 -5.05 -5.38
N THR A 104 8.77 -3.83 -5.90
CA THR A 104 7.78 -2.83 -5.50
C THR A 104 7.01 -2.31 -6.70
N ILE A 105 5.73 -1.97 -6.51
CA ILE A 105 4.95 -1.19 -7.49
C ILE A 105 4.89 0.26 -6.99
N SER A 106 5.24 1.20 -7.87
CA SER A 106 5.18 2.63 -7.57
C SER A 106 4.04 3.32 -8.31
N GLY A 107 3.38 4.28 -7.65
CA GLY A 107 2.47 5.21 -8.30
C GLY A 107 3.26 6.31 -9.02
N ALA A 108 3.62 6.06 -10.28
CA ALA A 108 4.41 6.99 -11.11
C ALA A 108 5.67 7.54 -10.38
N LYS A 109 6.33 6.70 -9.58
CA LYS A 109 7.52 7.01 -8.77
C LYS A 109 7.33 7.99 -7.60
N PHE A 110 6.11 8.44 -7.31
CA PHE A 110 5.84 9.32 -6.15
C PHE A 110 5.79 8.56 -4.82
N PHE A 111 5.22 7.36 -4.84
CA PHE A 111 5.06 6.52 -3.65
C PHE A 111 5.13 5.06 -4.03
N THR A 112 5.51 4.23 -3.06
CA THR A 112 5.42 2.77 -3.15
C THR A 112 4.09 2.32 -2.58
N VAL A 113 3.39 1.43 -3.28
CA VAL A 113 2.14 0.84 -2.78
C VAL A 113 2.48 -0.22 -1.73
N SER A 114 2.27 0.11 -0.45
CA SER A 114 2.50 -0.77 0.71
C SER A 114 1.49 -0.52 1.83
N LEU A 115 1.49 -1.37 2.85
CA LEU A 115 0.65 -1.15 4.04
C LEU A 115 1.11 0.09 4.84
N ASP A 116 2.41 0.43 4.82
CA ASP A 116 2.91 1.69 5.40
C ASP A 116 2.29 2.93 4.74
N LEU A 117 2.10 2.90 3.42
CA LEU A 117 1.39 3.97 2.71
C LEU A 117 -0.05 4.08 3.19
N PHE A 118 -0.75 2.95 3.36
CA PHE A 118 -2.12 2.94 3.88
C PHE A 118 -2.18 3.50 5.30
N ALA A 119 -1.28 3.07 6.19
CA ALA A 119 -1.19 3.59 7.55
C ALA A 119 -0.95 5.11 7.56
N SER A 120 -0.08 5.60 6.68
CA SER A 120 0.19 7.03 6.50
C SER A 120 -1.06 7.80 6.05
N VAL A 121 -1.80 7.27 5.07
CA VAL A 121 -3.06 7.86 4.58
C VAL A 121 -4.12 7.88 5.70
N LEU A 122 -4.30 6.76 6.40
CA LEU A 122 -5.25 6.66 7.50
C LEU A 122 -4.92 7.64 8.63
N GLY A 123 -3.65 7.73 9.03
CA GLY A 123 -3.16 8.67 10.02
C GLY A 123 -3.39 10.12 9.62
N ALA A 124 -3.16 10.46 8.35
CA ALA A 124 -3.44 11.81 7.82
C ALA A 124 -4.93 12.16 7.87
N VAL A 125 -5.82 11.22 7.51
CA VAL A 125 -7.28 11.42 7.56
C VAL A 125 -7.76 11.63 8.99
N VAL A 126 -7.31 10.81 9.93
CA VAL A 126 -7.68 10.95 11.35
C VAL A 126 -7.15 12.27 11.92
N THR A 127 -5.90 12.62 11.62
CA THR A 127 -5.30 13.89 12.06
C THR A 127 -6.11 15.08 11.52
N TYR A 128 -6.41 15.09 10.23
CA TYR A 128 -7.22 16.12 9.60
C TYR A 128 -8.63 16.22 10.23
N PHE A 129 -9.29 15.08 10.44
CA PHE A 129 -10.59 15.02 11.09
C PHE A 129 -10.55 15.60 12.51
N MET A 130 -9.59 15.20 13.33
CA MET A 130 -9.44 15.72 14.69
C MET A 130 -9.23 17.23 14.70
N VAL A 131 -8.40 17.76 13.79
CA VAL A 131 -8.23 19.21 13.64
C VAL A 131 -9.54 19.89 13.27
N LEU A 132 -10.32 19.35 12.32
CA LEU A 132 -11.62 19.91 11.95
C LEU A 132 -12.62 19.90 13.10
N VAL A 133 -12.60 18.87 13.95
CA VAL A 133 -13.47 18.81 15.14
C VAL A 133 -13.13 19.91 16.15
N GLN A 134 -11.85 20.27 16.29
CA GLN A 134 -11.41 21.36 17.18
C GLN A 134 -11.69 22.76 16.62
N LEU A 135 -11.71 22.91 15.29
CA LEU A 135 -11.97 24.18 14.61
C LEU A 135 -13.46 24.47 14.40
N LYS A 136 -14.33 23.54 14.76
CA LYS A 136 -15.79 23.65 14.69
C LYS A 136 -16.34 24.13 16.03
#